data_AF-Q4RJZ2-F1
#
_entry.id   AF-Q4RJZ2-F1
#
_cell.length_a   1.000
_cell.length_b   1.000
_cell.length_c   1.000
_cell.angle_alpha   90.00
_cell.angle_beta   90.00
_cell.angle_gamma   90.00
#
_symmetry.space_group_name_H-M   'P 1'
#
loop_
_entity.id
_entity.type
_entity.pdbx_description
1 polymer ?
#
loop_
_entity_poly.entity_id
_entity_poly.type
_entity_poly.pdbx_seq_one_letter_code
_entity_poly.pdbx_strand_id
1 'polypeptide(L)'
;MESEPILSQARTYGVANPGYVPEARPAMFAPPAADSEGPSAPPASMFDSMPGYEGTVSGGGGYLPPPMPTFPAPQPEIQPEPPSWNIPSITEDTAREAFTLFASSKCCYSSAPAKDGVITSMEAFNTYRYRLETFSESRSTEWSHEPYNGQPVDAYVQPPPGPWDVPATPPSYFSDSKQVIKVPYTSSVKSCHTCLGMGRRPCKDCAGSGNKVCWVCNGSGFRHGGDRCHHCNGRGREK
;
A
#
# COMPACT_ATOMS: atom_id res chain seq x y z
N MET A 1 -20.38 -49.71 43.32
CA MET A 1 -19.15 -49.01 42.92
C MET A 1 -19.54 -47.54 42.72
N GLU A 2 -19.95 -46.78 43.74
CA GLU A 2 -19.23 -46.50 45.01
C GLU A 2 -17.76 -46.17 44.70
N SER A 3 -17.20 -45.00 44.99
CA SER A 3 -17.54 -43.98 45.98
C SER A 3 -16.73 -42.71 45.70
N GLU A 4 -17.35 -41.54 45.91
CA GLU A 4 -16.72 -40.23 46.17
C GLU A 4 -16.01 -40.25 47.57
N PRO A 5 -15.32 -39.21 48.14
CA PRO A 5 -15.01 -37.84 47.66
C PRO A 5 -13.71 -37.13 48.24
N ILE A 6 -13.58 -35.81 47.94
CA ILE A 6 -13.26 -34.64 48.82
C ILE A 6 -11.83 -34.29 49.36
N LEU A 7 -11.45 -33.04 49.03
CA LEU A 7 -10.66 -31.97 49.72
C LEU A 7 -9.46 -32.28 50.64
N SER A 8 -8.39 -31.47 50.48
CA SER A 8 -8.03 -30.32 51.34
C SER A 8 -6.54 -29.95 51.11
N GLN A 9 -6.24 -28.78 50.57
CA GLN A 9 -5.93 -27.49 51.23
C GLN A 9 -4.64 -27.44 52.08
N ALA A 10 -3.88 -26.37 51.79
CA ALA A 10 -3.06 -25.55 52.69
C ALA A 10 -1.54 -25.84 52.82
N ARG A 11 -0.79 -24.93 52.16
CA ARG A 11 0.35 -24.12 52.65
C ARG A 11 1.37 -24.79 53.59
N THR A 12 2.65 -24.68 53.24
CA THR A 12 3.64 -23.97 54.10
C THR A 12 4.92 -23.60 53.36
N TYR A 13 5.63 -22.67 54.00
CA TYR A 13 6.72 -21.82 53.54
C TYR A 13 8.06 -22.53 53.33
N GLY A 14 9.00 -21.80 52.71
CA GLY A 14 10.27 -22.30 52.23
C GLY A 14 11.25 -22.79 53.29
N VAL A 15 12.17 -23.61 52.80
CA VAL A 15 13.46 -23.89 53.44
C VAL A 15 14.52 -23.80 52.35
N ALA A 16 15.49 -22.92 52.58
CA ALA A 16 16.68 -22.76 51.75
C ALA A 16 17.46 -24.08 51.72
N ASN A 17 17.75 -24.60 50.53
CA ASN A 17 18.69 -25.70 50.37
C ASN A 17 20.05 -25.13 49.94
N PRO A 18 21.10 -25.22 50.77
CA PRO A 18 22.43 -24.76 50.44
C PRO A 18 23.13 -25.79 49.54
N GLY A 19 23.82 -25.32 48.50
CA GLY A 19 24.80 -26.12 47.77
C GLY A 19 24.27 -26.87 46.56
N TYR A 20 23.90 -26.14 45.52
CA TYR A 20 24.06 -26.64 44.15
C TYR A 20 24.90 -25.63 43.38
N VAL A 21 26.20 -25.93 43.29
CA VAL A 21 27.12 -25.24 42.37
C VAL A 21 26.89 -25.89 41.01
N PRO A 22 26.32 -25.20 40.00
CA PRO A 22 26.26 -25.79 38.68
C PRO A 22 27.68 -25.87 38.15
N GLU A 23 28.15 -27.09 37.90
CA GLU A 23 29.35 -27.34 37.11
C GLU A 23 29.30 -26.50 35.83
N ALA A 24 30.43 -25.87 35.51
CA ALA A 24 30.60 -25.06 34.32
C ALA A 24 30.31 -25.92 33.08
N ARG A 25 29.07 -25.83 32.59
CA ARG A 25 28.72 -26.35 31.28
C ARG A 25 29.62 -25.67 30.25
N PRO A 26 30.27 -26.41 29.33
CA PRO A 26 30.97 -25.78 28.22
C PRO A 26 29.98 -24.87 27.50
N ALA A 27 30.42 -23.63 27.22
CA ALA A 27 29.61 -22.57 26.65
C ALA A 27 28.77 -23.12 25.50
N MET A 28 27.47 -23.28 25.76
CA MET A 28 26.51 -23.72 24.77
C MET A 28 26.69 -22.81 23.55
N PHE A 29 26.89 -23.41 22.38
CA PHE A 29 26.82 -22.71 21.11
C PHE A 29 25.56 -21.84 21.14
N ALA A 30 25.74 -20.52 21.19
CA ALA A 30 24.63 -19.65 20.84
C ALA A 30 24.29 -20.03 19.40
N PRO A 31 23.07 -20.50 19.11
CA PRO A 31 22.69 -20.77 17.73
C PRO A 31 22.95 -19.49 16.92
N PRO A 32 23.32 -19.60 15.63
CA PRO A 32 23.31 -18.42 14.77
C PRO A 32 21.96 -17.76 15.01
N ALA A 33 21.98 -16.47 15.36
CA ALA A 33 20.76 -15.71 15.51
C ALA A 33 19.98 -15.98 14.22
N ALA A 34 18.84 -16.67 14.33
CA ALA A 34 17.95 -16.88 13.20
C ALA A 34 17.81 -15.51 12.55
N ASP A 35 17.96 -15.44 11.22
CA ASP A 35 17.75 -14.21 10.47
C ASP A 35 16.41 -13.64 10.91
N SER A 36 16.45 -12.70 11.86
CA SER A 36 15.28 -11.98 12.30
C SER A 36 15.09 -10.86 11.30
N GLU A 37 15.01 -11.21 10.02
CA GLU A 37 14.26 -10.43 9.05
C GLU A 37 12.79 -10.64 9.39
N GLY A 38 12.41 -10.09 10.55
CA GLY A 38 11.02 -9.89 10.88
C GLY A 38 10.40 -9.05 9.77
N PRO A 39 9.08 -9.19 9.56
CA PRO A 39 8.37 -8.45 8.52
C PRO A 39 8.74 -6.97 8.56
N SER A 40 9.10 -6.40 7.40
CA SER A 40 9.40 -4.97 7.27
C SER A 40 8.16 -4.11 7.55
N ALA A 41 6.98 -4.69 7.34
CA ALA A 41 5.70 -4.09 7.66
C ALA A 41 5.46 -4.08 9.18
N PRO A 42 4.98 -2.96 9.75
CA PRO A 42 4.56 -2.92 11.13
C PRO A 42 3.39 -3.89 11.40
N PRO A 43 3.37 -4.55 12.57
CA PRO A 43 2.29 -5.46 12.93
C PRO A 43 0.97 -4.70 13.05
N ALA A 44 -0.16 -5.35 12.71
CA ALA A 44 -1.48 -4.73 12.76
C ALA A 44 -1.84 -4.18 14.16
N SER A 45 -1.33 -4.80 15.23
CA SER A 45 -1.52 -4.35 16.61
C SER A 45 -0.82 -3.03 16.95
N MET A 46 0.07 -2.52 16.08
CA MET A 46 0.70 -1.21 16.26
C MET A 46 -0.27 -0.06 15.96
N PHE A 47 -1.29 -0.32 15.14
CA PHE A 47 -2.23 0.68 14.68
C PHE A 47 -3.46 0.75 15.60
N ASP A 48 -3.81 1.97 15.98
CA ASP A 48 -4.97 2.20 16.84
C ASP A 48 -6.27 2.03 16.06
N SER A 49 -7.31 1.48 16.69
CA SER A 49 -8.65 1.46 16.09
C SER A 49 -9.22 2.88 16.07
N MET A 50 -9.32 3.47 14.87
CA MET A 50 -9.85 4.83 14.69
C MET A 50 -11.30 4.81 14.23
N PRO A 51 -12.20 5.58 14.88
CA PRO A 51 -13.60 5.70 14.47
C PRO A 51 -13.73 6.19 13.03
N GLY A 52 -14.57 5.54 12.22
CA GLY A 52 -14.78 5.86 10.81
C GLY A 52 -13.70 5.32 9.86
N TYR A 53 -12.68 4.66 10.39
CA TYR A 53 -11.58 4.01 9.67
C TYR A 53 -11.45 2.53 10.06
N GLU A 54 -12.51 1.95 10.60
CA GLU A 54 -12.57 0.55 11.00
C GLU A 54 -12.23 -0.35 9.80
N GLY A 55 -11.25 -1.23 9.97
CA GLY A 55 -10.79 -2.13 8.89
C GLY A 55 -9.62 -1.59 8.05
N THR A 56 -9.06 -0.42 8.37
CA THR A 56 -7.78 0.01 7.80
C THR A 56 -6.66 -0.89 8.34
N VAL A 57 -6.00 -1.65 7.46
CA VAL A 57 -4.91 -2.58 7.81
C VAL A 57 -3.55 -2.12 7.28
N SER A 58 -2.48 -2.65 7.86
CA SER A 58 -1.10 -2.46 7.39
C SER A 58 -0.96 -2.99 5.96
N GLY A 59 -0.62 -2.15 4.98
CA GLY A 59 -0.41 -2.57 3.59
C GLY A 59 -1.64 -2.43 2.66
N GLY A 60 -2.67 -1.69 3.09
CA GLY A 60 -3.77 -1.25 2.22
C GLY A 60 -5.15 -1.62 2.77
N GLY A 61 -5.97 -0.60 3.04
CA GLY A 61 -7.39 -0.73 3.38
C GLY A 61 -8.28 -0.84 2.14
N GLY A 62 -9.46 -1.40 2.34
CA GLY A 62 -10.45 -1.65 1.29
C GLY A 62 -11.06 -0.38 0.69
N TYR A 63 -11.81 -0.57 -0.40
CA TYR A 63 -12.59 0.48 -1.05
C TYR A 63 -13.60 1.10 -0.07
N LEU A 64 -13.61 2.44 0.00
CA LEU A 64 -14.54 3.20 0.84
C LEU A 64 -15.68 3.72 -0.02
N PRO A 65 -16.91 3.17 0.10
CA PRO A 65 -18.03 3.62 -0.71
C PRO A 65 -18.42 5.06 -0.36
N PRO A 66 -18.80 5.88 -1.34
CA PRO A 66 -19.34 7.21 -1.09
C PRO A 66 -20.62 7.14 -0.25
N PRO A 67 -20.91 8.17 0.56
CA PRO A 67 -22.17 8.24 1.28
C PRO A 67 -23.34 8.22 0.29
N MET A 68 -24.41 7.52 0.67
CA MET A 68 -25.62 7.49 -0.15
C MET A 68 -26.19 8.92 -0.27
N PRO A 69 -26.55 9.37 -1.48
CA PRO A 69 -27.20 10.66 -1.67
C PRO A 69 -28.49 10.73 -0.83
N THR A 70 -28.60 11.76 0.00
CA THR A 70 -29.81 12.00 0.81
C THR A 70 -30.93 12.66 0.01
N PHE A 71 -30.60 13.22 -1.15
CA PHE A 71 -31.54 13.86 -2.06
C PHE A 71 -31.59 13.13 -3.40
N PRO A 72 -32.75 13.13 -4.08
CA PRO A 72 -32.84 12.64 -5.44
C PRO A 72 -31.81 13.34 -6.33
N ALA A 73 -31.18 12.58 -7.24
CA ALA A 73 -30.32 13.17 -8.25
C ALA A 73 -31.10 14.26 -8.99
N PRO A 74 -30.51 15.45 -9.23
CA PRO A 74 -31.16 16.49 -10.03
C PRO A 74 -31.61 15.88 -11.35
N GLN A 75 -32.89 16.08 -11.70
CA GLN A 75 -33.35 15.69 -13.01
C GLN A 75 -32.61 16.54 -14.04
N PRO A 76 -32.10 15.94 -15.13
CA PRO A 76 -31.50 16.73 -16.20
C PRO A 76 -32.54 17.74 -16.68
N GLU A 77 -32.22 19.03 -16.53
CA GLU A 77 -33.05 20.08 -17.10
C GLU A 77 -33.14 19.82 -18.60
N ILE A 78 -34.37 19.83 -19.13
CA ILE A 78 -34.61 19.76 -20.57
C ILE A 78 -33.95 21.01 -21.14
N GLN A 79 -32.75 20.84 -21.70
CA GLN A 79 -32.06 21.94 -22.34
C GLN A 79 -32.99 22.52 -23.41
N PRO A 80 -33.06 23.86 -23.55
CA PRO A 80 -33.86 24.47 -24.59
C PRO A 80 -33.48 23.84 -25.93
N GLU A 81 -34.50 23.51 -26.71
CA GLU A 81 -34.34 22.96 -28.04
C GLU A 81 -33.31 23.83 -28.78
N PRO A 82 -32.21 23.23 -29.27
CA PRO A 82 -31.11 24.03 -29.76
C PRO A 82 -31.59 24.92 -30.91
N PRO A 83 -31.09 26.16 -31.02
CA PRO A 83 -31.55 27.12 -32.01
C PRO A 83 -31.42 26.50 -33.40
N SER A 84 -32.49 26.58 -34.19
CA SER A 84 -32.59 26.06 -35.56
C SER A 84 -31.23 25.89 -36.24
N TRP A 85 -30.73 24.66 -36.29
CA TRP A 85 -29.44 24.37 -36.89
C TRP A 85 -29.54 24.59 -38.39
N ASN A 86 -29.05 25.72 -38.87
CA ASN A 86 -28.87 25.94 -40.30
C ASN A 86 -27.71 25.07 -40.75
N ILE A 87 -28.01 23.96 -41.44
CA ILE A 87 -27.01 23.04 -41.96
C ILE A 87 -26.42 23.67 -43.23
N PRO A 88 -25.12 24.05 -43.24
CA PRO A 88 -24.49 24.49 -44.47
C PRO A 88 -24.44 23.29 -45.42
N SER A 89 -25.17 23.37 -46.52
CA SER A 89 -25.00 22.43 -47.63
C SER A 89 -23.66 22.70 -48.31
N ILE A 90 -22.96 21.62 -48.66
CA ILE A 90 -21.77 21.73 -49.52
C ILE A 90 -22.22 21.88 -50.98
N THR A 91 -21.38 22.54 -51.79
CA THR A 91 -21.61 22.61 -53.23
C THR A 91 -21.34 21.25 -53.89
N GLU A 92 -21.92 21.02 -55.08
CA GLU A 92 -21.69 19.79 -55.84
C GLU A 92 -20.21 19.55 -56.13
N ASP A 93 -19.48 20.62 -56.50
CA ASP A 93 -18.04 20.56 -56.76
C ASP A 93 -17.26 20.07 -55.54
N THR A 94 -17.59 20.59 -54.36
CA THR A 94 -16.96 20.18 -53.09
C THR A 94 -17.25 18.71 -52.80
N ALA A 95 -18.49 18.25 -53.03
CA ALA A 95 -18.86 16.85 -52.83
C ALA A 95 -18.10 15.91 -53.79
N ARG A 96 -17.92 16.31 -55.06
CA ARG A 96 -17.17 15.54 -56.07
C ARG A 96 -15.69 15.46 -55.76
N GLU A 97 -15.08 16.56 -55.33
CA GLU A 97 -13.69 16.58 -54.91
C GLU A 97 -13.46 15.66 -53.71
N ALA A 98 -14.32 15.77 -52.68
CA ALA A 98 -14.25 14.89 -51.51
C ALA A 98 -14.43 13.40 -51.88
N PHE A 99 -15.34 13.08 -52.80
CA PHE A 99 -15.54 11.71 -53.28
C PHE A 99 -14.33 11.19 -54.07
N THR A 100 -13.72 12.06 -54.88
CA THR A 100 -12.49 11.74 -55.61
C THR A 100 -11.31 11.46 -54.66
N LEU A 101 -11.14 12.31 -53.64
CA LEU A 101 -10.13 12.11 -52.60
C LEU A 101 -10.35 10.79 -51.86
N PHE A 102 -11.59 10.49 -51.48
CA PHE A 102 -11.94 9.23 -50.83
C PHE A 102 -11.62 8.01 -51.71
N ALA A 103 -12.01 8.03 -53.00
CA ALA A 103 -11.70 6.97 -53.95
C ALA A 103 -10.19 6.77 -54.10
N SER A 104 -9.41 7.85 -54.21
CA SER A 104 -7.95 7.78 -54.32
C SER A 104 -7.25 7.21 -53.07
N SER A 105 -7.87 7.35 -51.89
CA SER A 105 -7.35 6.78 -50.63
C SER A 105 -7.46 5.26 -50.54
N LYS A 106 -8.18 4.61 -51.46
CA LYS A 106 -8.42 3.17 -51.49
C LYS A 106 -7.77 2.58 -52.75
N CYS A 107 -6.91 1.57 -52.58
CA CYS A 107 -6.06 0.98 -53.62
C CYS A 107 -6.74 0.59 -54.95
N CYS A 108 -8.04 0.36 -54.87
CA CYS A 108 -8.76 -0.48 -55.81
C CYS A 108 -10.12 0.13 -56.16
N TYR A 109 -10.37 1.37 -55.73
CA TYR A 109 -11.58 2.11 -56.10
C TYR A 109 -11.31 2.85 -57.41
N SER A 110 -12.19 2.67 -58.38
CA SER A 110 -12.16 3.49 -59.60
C SER A 110 -12.59 4.91 -59.25
N SER A 111 -11.95 5.91 -59.85
CA SER A 111 -12.41 7.30 -59.79
C SER A 111 -13.57 7.60 -60.74
N ALA A 112 -13.92 6.66 -61.63
CA ALA A 112 -14.95 6.88 -62.66
C ALA A 112 -16.32 7.27 -62.05
N PRO A 113 -16.81 6.65 -60.96
CA PRO A 113 -18.08 7.08 -60.34
C PRO A 113 -18.07 8.52 -59.81
N ALA A 114 -16.92 9.01 -59.34
CA ALA A 114 -16.79 10.38 -58.82
C ALA A 114 -16.72 11.43 -59.94
N LYS A 115 -16.12 11.08 -61.08
CA LYS A 115 -15.95 11.95 -62.25
C LYS A 115 -17.15 11.94 -63.19
N ASP A 116 -17.62 10.75 -63.54
CA ASP A 116 -18.58 10.53 -64.62
C ASP A 116 -20.02 10.36 -64.10
N GLY A 117 -20.18 10.15 -62.79
CA GLY A 117 -21.50 10.01 -62.16
C GLY A 117 -22.30 11.31 -62.19
N VAL A 118 -23.60 11.23 -62.48
CA VAL A 118 -24.55 12.35 -62.40
C VAL A 118 -25.14 12.40 -61.00
N ILE A 119 -24.98 13.52 -60.30
CA ILE A 119 -25.59 13.74 -58.98
C ILE A 119 -27.04 14.15 -59.19
N THR A 120 -27.98 13.31 -58.76
CA THR A 120 -29.42 13.53 -58.96
C THR A 120 -30.07 14.31 -57.81
N SER A 121 -29.52 14.18 -56.60
CA SER A 121 -29.99 14.87 -55.41
C SER A 121 -28.85 15.04 -54.41
N MET A 122 -28.88 16.13 -53.65
CA MET A 122 -27.96 16.40 -52.54
C MET A 122 -28.76 16.72 -51.30
N GLU A 123 -28.74 15.80 -50.33
CA GLU A 123 -29.42 15.95 -49.05
C GLU A 123 -28.36 16.00 -47.94
N ALA A 124 -28.38 17.06 -47.15
CA ALA A 124 -27.48 17.20 -46.02
C ALA A 124 -28.10 16.52 -44.80
N PHE A 125 -27.37 15.57 -44.21
CA PHE A 125 -27.79 14.87 -43.00
C PHE A 125 -26.91 15.26 -41.81
N ASN A 126 -27.53 15.43 -40.65
CA ASN A 126 -26.81 15.61 -39.39
C ASN A 126 -26.29 14.25 -38.91
N THR A 127 -24.98 14.15 -38.70
CA THR A 127 -24.39 13.03 -37.97
C THR A 127 -23.93 13.52 -36.60
N TYR A 128 -24.51 12.96 -35.54
CA TYR A 128 -24.10 13.27 -34.18
C TYR A 128 -23.05 12.27 -33.71
N ARG A 129 -21.89 12.78 -33.30
CA ARG A 129 -20.87 11.98 -32.63
C ARG A 129 -20.81 12.41 -31.17
N TYR A 130 -21.44 11.63 -30.31
CA TYR A 130 -21.34 11.81 -28.87
C TYR A 130 -20.12 11.06 -28.33
N ARG A 131 -19.38 11.69 -27.42
CA ARG A 131 -18.37 11.03 -26.60
C ARG A 131 -18.86 11.11 -25.16
N LEU A 132 -19.26 9.98 -24.60
CA LEU A 132 -19.59 9.90 -23.18
C LEU A 132 -18.29 9.70 -22.42
N GLU A 133 -17.94 10.65 -21.56
CA GLU A 133 -16.83 10.53 -20.64
C GLU A 133 -17.38 10.55 -19.21
N THR A 134 -16.93 9.60 -18.41
CA THR A 134 -17.30 9.50 -17.00
C THR A 134 -16.04 9.71 -16.19
N PHE A 135 -16.08 10.64 -15.24
CA PHE A 135 -15.03 10.78 -14.23
C PHE A 135 -15.61 10.29 -12.91
N SER A 136 -14.84 9.47 -12.19
CA SER A 136 -15.24 8.93 -10.89
C SER A 136 -14.12 9.14 -9.88
N GLU A 137 -14.50 9.28 -8.62
CA GLU A 137 -13.58 9.34 -7.49
C GLU A 137 -13.69 8.04 -6.70
N SER A 138 -12.55 7.47 -6.33
CA SER A 138 -12.47 6.34 -5.39
C SER A 138 -11.54 6.70 -4.24
N ARG A 139 -11.94 6.39 -3.02
CA ARG A 139 -11.11 6.58 -1.81
C ARG A 139 -10.75 5.25 -1.18
N SER A 140 -9.52 5.18 -0.67
CA SER A 140 -8.98 4.05 0.11
C SER A 140 -8.11 4.60 1.23
N THR A 141 -8.05 3.89 2.35
CA THR A 141 -7.25 4.28 3.51
C THR A 141 -6.09 3.32 3.72
N GLU A 142 -4.96 3.82 4.18
CA GLU A 142 -3.82 3.01 4.54
C GLU A 142 -3.07 3.65 5.72
N TRP A 143 -2.59 2.81 6.63
CA TRP A 143 -1.71 3.27 7.69
C TRP A 143 -0.32 3.58 7.17
N SER A 144 0.15 4.80 7.44
CA SER A 144 1.52 5.24 7.17
C SER A 144 2.30 5.45 8.47
N HIS A 145 3.62 5.27 8.41
CA HIS A 145 4.51 5.48 9.55
C HIS A 145 5.78 6.20 9.11
N GLU A 146 6.29 7.08 9.96
CA GLU A 146 7.53 7.82 9.73
C GLU A 146 8.33 7.96 11.04
N PRO A 147 9.66 8.17 10.98
CA PRO A 147 10.45 8.45 12.17
C PRO A 147 9.97 9.71 12.89
N TYR A 148 9.78 9.61 14.20
CA TYR A 148 9.39 10.75 15.02
C TYR A 148 10.57 11.69 15.27
N ASN A 149 10.47 12.92 14.75
CA ASN A 149 11.51 13.95 14.87
C ASN A 149 11.10 15.11 15.81
N GLY A 150 10.14 14.89 16.72
CA GLY A 150 9.59 15.95 17.58
C GLY A 150 8.47 16.78 16.92
N GLN A 151 7.87 16.25 15.86
CA GLN A 151 6.70 16.85 15.22
C GLN A 151 5.51 16.89 16.20
N PRO A 152 4.60 17.87 16.11
CA PRO A 152 3.40 17.86 16.93
C PRO A 152 2.51 16.66 16.56
N VAL A 153 1.99 15.98 17.58
CA VAL A 153 1.08 14.85 17.44
C VAL A 153 -0.35 15.37 17.63
N ASP A 154 -1.18 15.22 16.60
CA ASP A 154 -2.52 15.78 16.54
C ASP A 154 -3.62 14.78 16.97
N ALA A 155 -3.27 13.56 17.37
CA ALA A 155 -4.24 12.59 17.87
C ALA A 155 -5.12 13.15 18.99
N TYR A 156 -6.41 12.85 18.90
CA TYR A 156 -7.43 13.15 19.91
C TYR A 156 -7.65 14.64 20.22
N VAL A 157 -7.06 15.56 19.46
CA VAL A 157 -7.41 16.99 19.56
C VAL A 157 -8.90 17.20 19.24
N GLN A 158 -9.42 16.44 18.27
CA GLN A 158 -10.84 16.33 17.95
C GLN A 158 -11.13 14.98 17.26
N PRO A 159 -12.41 14.60 17.07
CA PRO A 159 -12.74 13.41 16.30
C PRO A 159 -12.19 13.49 14.87
N PRO A 160 -11.62 12.41 14.33
CA PRO A 160 -11.15 12.39 12.95
C PRO A 160 -12.34 12.56 11.99
N PRO A 161 -12.18 13.31 10.88
CA PRO A 161 -13.21 13.42 9.86
C PRO A 161 -13.44 12.07 9.17
N GLY A 162 -14.66 11.82 8.68
CA GLY A 162 -14.93 10.64 7.88
C GLY A 162 -14.12 10.63 6.57
N PRO A 163 -13.90 9.47 5.93
CA PRO A 163 -13.06 9.38 4.73
C PRO A 163 -13.50 10.28 3.58
N TRP A 164 -14.81 10.56 3.46
CA TRP A 164 -15.40 11.44 2.45
C TRP A 164 -15.46 12.91 2.87
N ASP A 165 -15.29 13.20 4.16
CA ASP A 165 -15.23 14.56 4.70
C ASP A 165 -13.81 15.17 4.58
N VAL A 166 -12.80 14.34 4.30
CA VAL A 166 -11.44 14.81 4.02
C VAL A 166 -11.42 15.62 2.72
N PRO A 167 -10.96 16.88 2.73
CA PRO A 167 -10.95 17.71 1.54
C PRO A 167 -9.91 17.20 0.52
N ALA A 168 -10.36 16.83 -0.67
CA ALA A 168 -9.51 16.52 -1.81
C ALA A 168 -9.64 17.61 -2.87
N THR A 169 -8.55 17.98 -3.52
CA THR A 169 -8.60 19.01 -4.59
C THR A 169 -9.07 18.34 -5.88
N PRO A 170 -10.18 18.78 -6.51
CA PRO A 170 -10.63 18.16 -7.74
C PRO A 170 -9.62 18.40 -8.88
N PRO A 171 -9.27 17.37 -9.68
CA PRO A 171 -8.41 17.55 -10.84
C PRO A 171 -9.13 18.29 -11.97
N SER A 172 -8.39 18.60 -13.04
CA SER A 172 -9.01 19.01 -14.30
C SER A 172 -9.97 17.94 -14.80
N TYR A 173 -11.11 18.39 -15.36
CA TYR A 173 -12.12 17.47 -15.89
C TYR A 173 -11.50 16.48 -16.90
N PHE A 174 -11.92 15.21 -16.81
CA PHE A 174 -11.48 14.11 -17.68
C PHE A 174 -9.97 13.87 -17.69
N SER A 175 -9.29 14.22 -16.58
CA SER A 175 -7.87 13.95 -16.37
C SER A 175 -7.67 13.06 -15.15
N ASP A 176 -6.87 12.01 -15.28
CA ASP A 176 -6.56 11.11 -14.18
C ASP A 176 -5.68 11.80 -13.13
N SER A 177 -5.99 11.60 -11.85
CA SER A 177 -5.16 12.09 -10.75
C SER A 177 -5.22 11.16 -9.54
N LYS A 178 -4.15 11.15 -8.75
CA LYS A 178 -4.06 10.42 -7.48
C LYS A 178 -3.49 11.35 -6.42
N GLN A 179 -4.14 11.39 -5.26
CA GLN A 179 -3.72 12.19 -4.11
C GLN A 179 -3.58 11.29 -2.88
N VAL A 180 -2.54 11.56 -2.08
CA VAL A 180 -2.31 10.91 -0.78
C VAL A 180 -2.44 12.00 0.27
N ILE A 181 -3.47 11.91 1.10
CA ILE A 181 -3.83 12.95 2.07
C ILE A 181 -3.75 12.34 3.46
N LYS A 182 -2.98 12.98 4.36
CA LYS A 182 -2.95 12.59 5.77
C LYS A 182 -4.30 12.91 6.39
N VAL A 183 -4.91 11.92 7.04
CA VAL A 183 -6.16 12.12 7.77
C VAL A 183 -5.87 12.95 9.03
N PRO A 184 -6.51 14.12 9.21
CA PRO A 184 -6.32 14.94 10.41
C PRO A 184 -6.68 14.19 11.70
N TYR A 185 -5.95 14.48 12.78
CA TYR A 185 -6.23 13.98 14.14
C TYR A 185 -6.08 12.47 14.32
N THR A 186 -5.35 11.81 13.42
CA THR A 186 -5.09 10.36 13.45
C THR A 186 -3.65 10.00 13.74
N SER A 187 -2.75 10.98 13.94
CA SER A 187 -1.34 10.67 14.16
C SER A 187 -1.07 10.16 15.58
N SER A 188 -0.37 9.04 15.73
CA SER A 188 0.07 8.56 17.04
C SER A 188 1.56 8.20 17.03
N VAL A 189 2.21 8.28 18.19
CA VAL A 189 3.61 7.90 18.34
C VAL A 189 3.68 6.57 19.06
N LYS A 190 4.35 5.61 18.42
CA LYS A 190 4.55 4.25 18.91
C LYS A 190 6.04 3.91 18.88
N SER A 191 6.43 2.93 19.69
CA SER A 191 7.77 2.36 19.62
C SER A 191 8.03 1.81 18.21
N CYS A 192 9.20 2.13 17.64
CA CYS A 192 9.58 1.65 16.31
C CYS A 192 9.52 0.11 16.29
N HIS A 193 8.71 -0.46 15.38
CA HIS A 193 8.54 -1.91 15.25
C HIS A 193 9.84 -2.61 14.89
N THR A 194 10.78 -1.92 14.27
CA THR A 194 12.01 -2.53 13.79
C THR A 194 13.20 -2.47 14.75
N CYS A 195 13.26 -1.49 15.65
CA CYS A 195 14.27 -1.47 16.71
C CYS A 195 13.67 -1.70 18.10
N LEU A 196 12.36 -1.96 18.18
CA LEU A 196 11.60 -2.17 19.41
C LEU A 196 11.81 -1.03 20.44
N GLY A 197 12.00 0.20 19.94
CA GLY A 197 12.30 1.38 20.77
C GLY A 197 13.75 1.49 21.27
N MET A 198 14.66 0.58 20.91
CA MET A 198 16.06 0.63 21.37
C MET A 198 16.91 1.72 20.71
N GLY A 199 16.42 2.32 19.61
CA GLY A 199 17.13 3.34 18.83
C GLY A 199 18.32 2.81 18.00
N ARG A 200 18.65 1.53 18.16
CA ARG A 200 19.71 0.81 17.44
C ARG A 200 19.26 -0.61 17.13
N ARG A 201 19.81 -1.22 16.08
CA ARG A 201 19.59 -2.64 15.79
C ARG A 201 20.86 -3.43 16.11
N PRO A 202 20.73 -4.67 16.62
CA PRO A 202 21.89 -5.54 16.76
C PRO A 202 22.53 -5.78 15.39
N CYS A 203 23.86 -5.82 15.36
CA CYS A 203 24.60 -6.18 14.15
C CYS A 203 24.20 -7.60 13.72
N LYS A 204 23.94 -7.80 12.42
CA LYS A 204 23.56 -9.10 11.87
C LYS A 204 24.63 -10.17 12.11
N ASP A 205 25.91 -9.78 12.08
CA ASP A 205 27.03 -10.73 12.17
C ASP A 205 27.39 -11.11 13.61
N CYS A 206 27.26 -10.19 14.56
CA CYS A 206 27.68 -10.41 15.95
C CYS A 206 26.53 -10.40 16.97
N ALA A 207 25.28 -10.19 16.52
CA ALA A 207 24.11 -10.04 17.37
C ALA A 207 24.28 -9.00 18.50
N GLY A 208 25.10 -7.97 18.26
CA GLY A 208 25.42 -6.93 19.25
C GLY A 208 26.45 -7.32 20.30
N SER A 209 27.07 -8.51 20.21
CA SER A 209 28.13 -8.94 21.14
C SER A 209 29.51 -8.33 20.85
N GLY A 210 29.69 -7.67 19.69
CA GLY A 210 30.94 -7.02 19.28
C GLY A 210 32.06 -7.99 18.89
N ASN A 211 31.72 -9.28 18.71
CA ASN A 211 32.60 -10.30 18.15
C ASN A 211 31.76 -11.39 17.48
N LYS A 212 32.30 -12.03 16.44
CA LYS A 212 31.70 -13.19 15.76
C LYS A 212 32.53 -14.44 16.00
N VAL A 213 31.89 -15.60 15.84
CA VAL A 213 32.57 -16.89 15.91
C VAL A 213 33.63 -16.93 14.82
N CYS A 214 34.85 -17.31 15.17
CA CYS A 214 35.94 -17.40 14.20
C CYS A 214 35.66 -18.53 13.22
N TRP A 215 35.41 -18.17 11.96
CA TRP A 215 35.05 -19.09 10.89
C TRP A 215 36.11 -20.16 10.63
N VAL A 216 37.38 -19.88 10.96
CA VAL A 216 38.51 -20.79 10.76
C VAL A 216 38.53 -21.95 11.75
N CYS A 217 38.06 -21.73 12.99
CA CYS A 217 38.10 -22.74 14.06
C CYS A 217 36.74 -23.08 14.64
N ASN A 218 35.66 -22.51 14.08
CA ASN A 218 34.27 -22.70 14.52
C ASN A 218 34.07 -22.50 16.03
N GLY A 219 34.76 -21.53 16.63
CA GLY A 219 34.64 -21.23 18.05
C GLY A 219 35.54 -22.02 18.98
N SER A 220 36.21 -23.08 18.50
CA SER A 220 37.05 -23.93 19.36
C SER A 220 38.33 -23.24 19.84
N GLY A 221 38.84 -22.25 19.09
CA GLY A 221 40.15 -21.65 19.33
C GLY A 221 41.33 -22.52 18.84
N PHE A 222 41.07 -23.70 18.28
CA PHE A 222 42.09 -24.63 17.79
C PHE A 222 41.81 -25.09 16.36
N ARG A 223 42.84 -25.44 15.59
CA ARG A 223 42.69 -26.06 14.26
C ARG A 223 42.72 -27.59 14.36
N HIS A 224 42.31 -28.28 13.30
CA HIS A 224 42.47 -29.74 13.20
C HIS A 224 43.96 -30.08 13.37
N GLY A 225 44.29 -30.78 14.46
CA GLY A 225 45.67 -31.04 14.90
C GLY A 225 46.01 -30.51 16.31
N GLY A 226 45.13 -29.72 16.94
CA GLY A 226 45.32 -29.24 18.32
C GLY A 226 46.12 -27.93 18.43
N ASP A 227 46.61 -27.40 17.31
CA ASP A 227 47.34 -26.13 17.28
C ASP A 227 46.41 -24.94 17.52
N ARG A 228 46.91 -23.95 18.27
CA ARG A 228 46.19 -22.69 18.54
C ARG A 228 45.83 -22.01 17.21
N CYS A 229 44.57 -21.63 17.06
CA CYS A 229 44.12 -20.91 15.88
C CYS A 229 44.76 -19.52 15.81
N HIS A 230 45.63 -19.29 14.83
CA HIS A 230 46.28 -18.00 14.60
C HIS A 230 45.32 -16.89 14.16
N HIS A 231 44.19 -17.23 13.54
CA HIS A 231 43.22 -16.24 13.05
C HIS A 231 42.52 -15.50 14.19
N CYS A 232 42.15 -16.20 15.26
CA CYS A 232 41.54 -15.63 16.46
C CYS A 232 42.49 -15.59 17.67
N ASN A 233 43.77 -15.92 17.47
CA ASN A 233 44.77 -16.08 18.54
C ASN A 233 44.30 -16.98 19.71
N GLY A 234 43.62 -18.09 19.39
CA GLY A 234 43.10 -19.02 20.38
C GLY A 234 41.82 -18.59 21.11
N ARG A 235 41.25 -17.42 20.79
CA ARG A 235 40.02 -16.93 21.46
C ARG A 235 38.74 -17.61 20.97
N GLY A 236 38.79 -18.29 19.83
CA GLY A 236 37.60 -18.83 19.15
C GLY A 236 36.68 -17.78 18.52
N ARG A 237 36.91 -16.49 18.79
CA ARG A 237 36.10 -15.37 18.28
C ARG A 237 36.97 -14.25 17.72
N GLU A 238 36.43 -13.53 16.75
CA GLU A 238 37.06 -12.39 16.08
C GLU A 238 36.14 -11.17 16.15
N LYS A 239 36.70 -9.96 16.06
CA LYS A 239 35.92 -8.71 16.08
C LYS A 239 35.35 -8.44 14.69
#